data_AF-A0A8G2CIQ8-F1
#
_entry.id   AF-A0A8G2CIQ8-F1
#
_cell.length_a   1.000
_cell.length_b   1.000
_cell.length_c   1.000
_cell.angle_alpha   90.00
_cell.angle_beta   90.00
_cell.angle_gamma   90.00
#
_symmetry.space_group_name_H-M   'P 1'
#
loop_
_entity.id
_entity.type
_entity.pdbx_description
1 polymer ?
#
loop_
_entity_poly.entity_id
_entity_poly.type
_entity_poly.pdbx_seq_one_letter_code
_entity_poly.pdbx_strand_id
1 'polypeptide(L)'
;MSTTTKRCPSVFAVPWRTPAGRFSWLKLITLLLCIAPTPFILWQWRTDDLGSRPVHHAMLETGFWAIRFLILSLAVTPARALFDWPRVVMLRRMLGLAAAFYTIAHIVLYAWDEGFALGFVVSQMLTVFYLILGTIATVGFIALSVTSTDAAMARLGKKWKALHRLIYPVAILSLWHFFLTQKVEVGVAMVPAGLFVWLMLWRASAPGFRRSLPGIVILAVASVMITALGEALWYKLNSGINPWLVLDANFSTLRISAAAFVAIDLAILVGLVIARRVQKRASA
;
A
#
# COMPACT_ATOMS: atom_id res chain seq x y z
N MET A 1 37.72 27.55 19.60
CA MET A 1 36.74 26.65 20.24
C MET A 1 35.40 26.77 19.50
N SER A 2 35.11 25.88 18.55
CA SER A 2 33.81 25.84 17.89
C SER A 2 32.82 25.08 18.76
N THR A 3 31.88 25.79 19.37
CA THR A 3 30.75 25.23 20.11
C THR A 3 29.81 24.52 19.14
N THR A 4 30.04 23.23 18.91
CA THR A 4 29.04 22.34 18.29
C THR A 4 27.89 22.16 19.29
N THR A 5 26.93 23.08 19.23
CA THR A 5 25.65 22.91 19.92
C THR A 5 25.01 21.61 19.44
N LYS A 6 25.08 20.56 20.28
CA LYS A 6 24.30 19.34 20.10
C LYS A 6 22.83 19.76 20.08
N ARG A 7 22.20 19.79 18.91
CA ARG A 7 20.75 20.04 18.81
C ARG A 7 20.05 18.98 19.65
N CYS A 8 19.36 19.40 20.70
CA CYS A 8 18.40 18.55 21.38
C CYS A 8 17.40 18.02 20.32
N PRO A 9 17.16 16.71 20.26
CA PRO A 9 16.10 16.19 19.41
C PRO A 9 14.77 16.78 19.92
N SER A 10 14.13 17.60 19.10
CA SER A 10 12.81 18.14 19.42
C SER A 10 11.85 16.96 19.56
N VAL A 11 11.27 16.80 20.75
CA VAL A 11 10.30 15.73 21.08
C VAL A 11 9.09 15.75 20.13
N PHE A 12 8.80 16.90 19.50
CA PHE A 12 7.79 17.07 18.46
C PHE A 12 8.39 17.73 17.20
N ALA A 13 9.12 16.96 16.39
CA ALA A 13 9.49 17.42 15.06
C ALA A 13 8.25 17.51 14.17
N VAL A 14 7.88 18.73 13.78
CA VAL A 14 6.70 18.98 12.93
C VAL A 14 6.78 18.18 11.62
N PRO A 15 5.70 17.50 11.17
CA PRO A 15 5.76 16.52 10.07
C PRO A 15 6.29 17.07 8.75
N TRP A 16 6.08 18.36 8.46
CA TRP A 16 6.53 19.03 7.24
C TRP A 16 8.00 19.48 7.26
N ARG A 17 8.75 19.25 8.34
CA ARG A 17 10.18 19.60 8.42
C ARG A 17 11.09 18.41 8.13
N THR A 18 12.23 18.68 7.53
CA THR A 18 13.34 17.73 7.37
C THR A 18 14.01 17.46 8.72
N PRO A 19 14.80 16.37 8.87
CA PRO A 19 15.63 16.16 10.06
C PRO A 19 16.60 17.32 10.36
N ALA A 20 16.99 18.09 9.34
CA ALA A 20 17.81 19.29 9.48
C ALA A 20 17.03 20.52 9.99
N GLY A 21 15.72 20.40 10.24
CA GLY A 21 14.84 21.47 10.68
C GLY A 21 14.32 22.39 9.57
N ARG A 22 14.73 22.17 8.31
CA ARG A 22 14.29 22.95 7.14
C ARG A 22 12.88 22.54 6.73
N PHE A 23 12.07 23.50 6.28
CA PHE A 23 10.75 23.23 5.71
C PHE A 23 10.87 22.40 4.42
N SER A 24 9.98 21.43 4.24
CA SER A 24 9.93 20.57 3.06
C SER A 24 8.53 20.56 2.47
N TRP A 25 8.37 21.22 1.32
CA TRP A 25 7.15 21.17 0.53
C TRP A 25 6.75 19.73 0.20
N LEU A 26 7.73 18.87 -0.07
CA LEU A 26 7.47 17.45 -0.35
C LEU A 26 6.75 16.76 0.81
N LYS A 27 7.20 16.98 2.06
CA LYS A 27 6.55 16.37 3.23
C LYS A 27 5.17 16.98 3.48
N LEU A 28 5.02 18.30 3.31
CA LEU A 28 3.72 18.96 3.48
C LEU A 28 2.70 18.42 2.47
N ILE A 29 3.06 18.39 1.19
CA ILE A 29 2.18 17.89 0.12
C ILE A 29 1.82 16.43 0.37
N THR A 30 2.80 15.58 0.72
CA THR A 30 2.51 14.19 1.08
C THR A 30 1.57 14.08 2.29
N LEU A 31 1.74 14.91 3.32
CA LEU A 31 0.82 14.92 4.46
C LEU A 31 -0.61 15.28 4.02
N LEU A 32 -0.76 16.34 3.23
CA LEU A 32 -2.06 16.76 2.72
C LEU A 32 -2.71 15.67 1.87
N LEU A 33 -1.95 15.01 1.00
CA LEU A 33 -2.43 13.88 0.21
C LEU A 33 -2.81 12.67 1.07
N CYS A 34 -2.07 12.41 2.16
CA CYS A 34 -2.45 11.35 3.10
C CYS A 34 -3.75 11.66 3.85
N ILE A 35 -4.05 12.93 4.10
CA ILE A 35 -5.27 13.37 4.80
C ILE A 35 -6.45 13.50 3.83
N ALA A 36 -6.21 13.82 2.56
CA ALA A 36 -7.23 14.12 1.54
C ALA A 36 -8.36 13.08 1.37
N PRO A 37 -8.16 11.77 1.55
CA PRO A 37 -9.26 10.82 1.48
C PRO A 37 -10.34 11.03 2.55
N THR A 38 -9.96 11.42 3.77
CA THR A 38 -10.91 11.65 4.87
C THR A 38 -11.97 12.71 4.54
N PRO A 39 -11.62 13.96 4.15
CA PRO A 39 -12.62 14.95 3.77
C PRO A 39 -13.40 14.55 2.52
N PHE A 40 -12.82 13.78 1.60
CA PHE A 40 -13.54 13.28 0.43
C PHE A 40 -14.62 12.25 0.81
N ILE A 41 -14.35 11.34 1.75
CA ILE A 41 -15.34 10.40 2.28
C ILE A 41 -16.43 11.17 3.07
N LEU A 42 -16.05 12.17 3.86
CA LEU A 42 -17.00 13.02 4.58
C LEU A 42 -17.88 13.86 3.65
N TRP A 43 -17.33 14.30 2.51
CA TRP A 43 -18.10 15.00 1.50
C TRP A 43 -19.15 14.07 0.86
N GLN A 44 -18.75 12.89 0.41
CA GLN A 44 -19.67 11.86 -0.11
C GLN A 44 -20.75 11.48 0.91
N TRP A 45 -20.38 11.43 2.20
CA TRP A 45 -21.34 11.22 3.29
C TRP A 45 -22.39 12.32 3.33
N ARG A 46 -21.98 13.59 3.23
CA ARG A 46 -22.90 14.73 3.31
C ARG A 46 -23.78 14.90 2.08
N THR A 47 -23.36 14.38 0.94
CA THR A 47 -24.12 14.46 -0.32
C THR A 47 -24.96 13.21 -0.57
N ASP A 48 -25.11 12.32 0.43
CA ASP A 48 -25.81 11.03 0.34
C ASP A 48 -25.29 10.10 -0.79
N ASP A 49 -24.06 10.33 -1.25
CA ASP A 49 -23.42 9.61 -2.35
C ASP A 49 -22.86 8.24 -1.90
N LEU A 50 -22.75 8.02 -0.58
CA LEU A 50 -22.38 6.73 0.01
C LEU A 50 -23.52 5.69 -0.02
N GLY A 51 -24.71 6.06 -0.49
CA GLY A 51 -25.84 5.16 -0.63
C GLY A 51 -26.49 4.74 0.69
N SER A 52 -27.19 3.59 0.68
CA SER A 52 -28.09 3.18 1.76
C SER A 52 -27.40 2.68 3.04
N ARG A 53 -26.11 2.31 2.96
CA ARG A 53 -25.30 1.87 4.11
C ARG A 53 -24.03 2.70 4.24
N PRO A 54 -24.13 3.98 4.63
CA PRO A 54 -23.00 4.92 4.55
C PRO A 54 -21.81 4.54 5.45
N VAL A 55 -22.06 3.97 6.64
CA VAL A 55 -21.00 3.46 7.53
C VAL A 55 -20.23 2.33 6.85
N HIS A 56 -20.95 1.37 6.26
CA HIS A 56 -20.35 0.24 5.55
C HIS A 56 -19.51 0.70 4.36
N HIS A 57 -20.01 1.65 3.56
CA HIS A 57 -19.24 2.20 2.44
C HIS A 57 -17.99 2.97 2.90
N ALA A 58 -18.10 3.79 3.95
CA ALA A 58 -16.94 4.44 4.56
C ALA A 58 -15.91 3.43 5.10
N MET A 59 -16.37 2.32 5.69
CA MET A 59 -15.51 1.22 6.14
C MET A 59 -14.75 0.63 4.95
N LEU A 60 -15.41 0.35 3.83
CA LEU A 60 -14.76 -0.17 2.62
C LEU A 60 -13.71 0.82 2.09
N GLU A 61 -14.07 2.10 1.95
CA GLU A 61 -13.17 3.15 1.47
C GLU A 61 -11.92 3.29 2.34
N THR A 62 -12.07 3.32 3.67
CA THR A 62 -10.91 3.40 4.57
C THR A 62 -10.01 2.17 4.45
N GLY A 63 -10.57 0.97 4.25
CA GLY A 63 -9.80 -0.24 3.94
C GLY A 63 -9.01 -0.12 2.64
N PHE A 64 -9.64 0.40 1.58
CA PHE A 64 -8.99 0.67 0.29
C PHE A 64 -7.81 1.64 0.42
N TRP A 65 -7.99 2.74 1.15
CA TRP A 65 -6.94 3.72 1.37
C TRP A 65 -5.79 3.16 2.22
N ALA A 66 -6.08 2.33 3.22
CA ALA A 66 -5.05 1.64 3.99
C ALA A 66 -4.13 0.80 3.09
N ILE A 67 -4.70 0.03 2.16
CA ILE A 67 -3.94 -0.80 1.21
C ILE A 67 -3.15 0.07 0.22
N ARG A 68 -3.75 1.14 -0.32
CA ARG A 68 -3.03 2.06 -1.22
C ARG A 68 -1.80 2.65 -0.54
N PHE A 69 -1.93 3.15 0.68
CA PHE A 69 -0.78 3.69 1.43
C PHE A 69 0.25 2.62 1.80
N LEU A 70 -0.18 1.39 2.08
CA LEU A 70 0.71 0.25 2.30
C LEU A 70 1.56 -0.02 1.05
N ILE A 71 0.95 -0.17 -0.12
CA ILE A 71 1.64 -0.41 -1.39
C ILE A 71 2.58 0.77 -1.72
N LEU A 72 2.12 2.00 -1.56
CA LEU A 72 2.95 3.20 -1.75
C LEU A 72 4.17 3.22 -0.82
N SER A 73 4.00 2.83 0.45
CA SER A 73 5.11 2.77 1.42
C SER A 73 6.18 1.75 1.00
N LEU A 74 5.76 0.61 0.43
CA LEU A 74 6.63 -0.42 -0.12
C LEU A 74 7.28 0.02 -1.44
N ALA A 75 6.60 0.85 -2.24
CA ALA A 75 7.11 1.40 -3.49
C ALA A 75 8.24 2.44 -3.31
N VAL A 76 8.37 3.05 -2.12
CA VAL A 76 9.42 4.05 -1.83
C VAL A 76 10.84 3.52 -2.12
N THR A 77 11.12 2.24 -1.83
CA THR A 77 12.46 1.68 -2.05
C THR A 77 12.79 1.50 -3.54
N PRO A 78 11.95 0.85 -4.37
CA PRO A 78 12.11 0.86 -5.81
C PRO A 78 12.18 2.27 -6.39
N ALA A 79 11.27 3.17 -6.00
CA ALA A 79 11.24 4.55 -6.50
C ALA A 79 12.57 5.29 -6.25
N ARG A 80 13.14 5.17 -5.04
CA ARG A 80 14.46 5.73 -4.72
C ARG A 80 15.53 5.25 -5.70
N ALA A 81 15.52 3.96 -6.02
CA ALA A 81 16.56 3.32 -6.81
C ALA A 81 16.38 3.51 -8.32
N LEU A 82 15.14 3.59 -8.81
CA LEU A 82 14.84 3.73 -10.24
C LEU A 82 14.91 5.18 -10.72
N PHE A 83 14.58 6.14 -9.86
CA PHE A 83 14.57 7.57 -10.21
C PHE A 83 15.79 8.36 -9.72
N ASP A 84 16.75 7.69 -9.05
CA ASP A 84 17.88 8.32 -8.36
C ASP A 84 17.44 9.44 -7.40
N TRP A 85 16.31 9.24 -6.72
CA TRP A 85 15.69 10.26 -5.87
C TRP A 85 15.81 9.92 -4.38
N PRO A 86 16.94 10.22 -3.70
CA PRO A 86 17.16 9.83 -2.31
C PRO A 86 16.17 10.47 -1.33
N ARG A 87 15.63 11.65 -1.67
CA ARG A 87 14.68 12.38 -0.83
C ARG A 87 13.38 11.62 -0.62
N VAL A 88 12.94 10.78 -1.55
CA VAL A 88 11.67 10.01 -1.44
C VAL A 88 11.61 9.13 -0.18
N VAL A 89 12.76 8.72 0.37
CA VAL A 89 12.81 7.92 1.61
C VAL A 89 12.19 8.64 2.80
N MET A 90 12.20 9.97 2.82
CA MET A 90 11.59 10.74 3.91
C MET A 90 10.06 10.57 3.97
N LEU A 91 9.43 10.09 2.89
CA LEU A 91 7.99 9.85 2.80
C LEU A 91 7.57 8.50 3.36
N ARG A 92 8.49 7.52 3.47
CA ARG A 92 8.16 6.14 3.85
C ARG A 92 7.38 6.04 5.15
N ARG A 93 7.85 6.75 6.19
CA ARG A 93 7.20 6.75 7.50
C ARG A 93 5.83 7.42 7.46
N MET A 94 5.68 8.49 6.67
CA MET A 94 4.41 9.21 6.53
C MET A 94 3.36 8.32 5.85
N LEU A 95 3.75 7.62 4.78
CA LEU A 95 2.88 6.66 4.09
C LEU A 95 2.52 5.47 4.98
N GLY A 96 3.49 4.92 5.72
CA GLY A 96 3.24 3.81 6.64
C GLY A 96 2.29 4.19 7.79
N LEU A 97 2.45 5.38 8.36
CA LEU A 97 1.54 5.89 9.39
C LEU A 97 0.15 6.23 8.83
N ALA A 98 0.06 6.71 7.60
CA ALA A 98 -1.22 6.89 6.92
C ALA A 98 -1.93 5.55 6.76
N ALA A 99 -1.24 4.51 6.26
CA ALA A 99 -1.81 3.17 6.16
C ALA A 99 -2.37 2.70 7.51
N ALA A 100 -1.61 2.85 8.58
CA ALA A 100 -2.04 2.49 9.94
C ALA A 100 -3.24 3.30 10.45
N PHE A 101 -3.27 4.61 10.18
CA PHE A 101 -4.41 5.47 10.52
C PHE A 101 -5.69 4.96 9.85
N TYR A 102 -5.64 4.68 8.54
CA TYR A 102 -6.80 4.16 7.81
C TYR A 102 -7.17 2.74 8.23
N THR A 103 -6.21 1.90 8.63
CA THR A 103 -6.51 0.58 9.24
C THR A 103 -7.26 0.73 10.57
N ILE A 104 -6.86 1.66 11.43
CA ILE A 104 -7.57 1.91 12.69
C ILE A 104 -8.97 2.46 12.40
N ALA A 105 -9.09 3.42 11.48
CA ALA A 105 -10.39 3.95 11.05
C ALA A 105 -11.30 2.85 10.50
N HIS A 106 -10.76 1.93 9.71
CA HIS A 106 -11.48 0.78 9.17
C HIS A 106 -12.07 -0.11 10.27
N ILE A 107 -11.30 -0.40 11.33
CA ILE A 107 -11.79 -1.23 12.45
C ILE A 107 -12.83 -0.49 13.30
N VAL A 108 -12.63 0.81 13.50
CA VAL A 108 -13.62 1.65 14.22
C VAL A 108 -14.92 1.70 13.43
N LEU A 109 -14.86 1.85 12.11
CA LEU A 109 -16.04 1.85 11.24
C LEU A 109 -16.68 0.47 11.15
N TYR A 110 -15.91 -0.63 11.19
CA TYR A 110 -16.45 -1.97 11.32
C TYR A 110 -17.21 -2.14 12.64
N ALA A 111 -16.63 -1.72 13.76
CA ALA A 111 -17.31 -1.75 15.05
C ALA A 111 -18.58 -0.89 15.04
N TRP A 112 -18.59 0.24 14.34
CA TRP A 112 -19.77 1.08 14.18
C TRP A 112 -20.83 0.42 13.27
N ASP A 113 -20.45 -0.18 12.14
CA ASP A 113 -21.38 -0.90 11.24
C ASP A 113 -22.11 -2.04 12.00
N GLU A 114 -21.43 -2.66 12.97
CA GLU A 114 -21.98 -3.67 13.88
C GLU A 114 -22.63 -3.08 15.16
N GLY A 115 -22.95 -1.78 15.18
CA GLY A 115 -23.67 -1.12 16.28
C GLY A 115 -22.88 -1.02 17.60
N PHE A 116 -21.55 -1.09 17.53
CA PHE A 116 -20.63 -1.15 18.68
C PHE A 116 -20.88 -2.33 19.64
N ALA A 117 -21.46 -3.43 19.16
CA ALA A 117 -21.58 -4.67 19.90
C ALA A 117 -20.20 -5.36 20.06
N LEU A 118 -19.34 -4.83 20.92
CA LEU A 118 -17.91 -5.20 21.00
C LEU A 118 -17.67 -6.71 21.21
N GLY A 119 -18.52 -7.39 21.99
CA GLY A 119 -18.44 -8.84 22.17
C GLY A 119 -18.67 -9.61 20.87
N PHE A 120 -19.65 -9.19 20.07
CA PHE A 120 -19.92 -9.75 18.74
C PHE A 120 -18.78 -9.43 17.77
N VAL A 121 -18.34 -8.17 17.72
CA VAL A 121 -17.23 -7.70 16.88
C VAL A 121 -15.97 -8.54 17.11
N VAL A 122 -15.56 -8.68 18.38
CA VAL A 122 -14.37 -9.47 18.74
C VAL A 122 -14.57 -10.95 18.43
N SER A 123 -15.76 -11.50 18.69
CA SER A 123 -16.07 -12.90 18.34
C SER A 123 -15.91 -13.14 16.84
N GLN A 124 -16.49 -12.28 16.00
CA GLN A 124 -16.34 -12.38 14.53
C GLN A 124 -14.88 -12.24 14.11
N MET A 125 -14.14 -11.29 14.70
CA MET A 125 -12.71 -11.05 14.40
C MET A 125 -11.81 -12.26 14.65
N LEU A 126 -12.23 -13.16 15.54
CA LEU A 126 -11.45 -14.33 15.95
C LEU A 126 -11.99 -15.65 15.41
N THR A 127 -13.20 -15.67 14.83
CA THR A 127 -13.86 -16.91 14.38
C THR A 127 -14.10 -16.95 12.88
N VAL A 128 -14.27 -15.80 12.22
CA VAL A 128 -14.51 -15.75 10.78
C VAL A 128 -13.20 -15.68 10.02
N PHE A 129 -12.95 -16.65 9.13
CA PHE A 129 -11.64 -16.85 8.48
C PHE A 129 -11.04 -15.58 7.85
N TYR A 130 -11.78 -14.85 7.01
CA TYR A 130 -11.25 -13.64 6.40
C TYR A 130 -11.02 -12.53 7.43
N LEU A 131 -11.84 -12.42 8.48
CA LEU A 131 -11.58 -11.47 9.57
C LEU A 131 -10.36 -11.86 10.39
N ILE A 132 -10.10 -13.15 10.64
CA ILE A 132 -8.90 -13.62 11.34
C ILE A 132 -7.65 -13.11 10.61
N LEU A 133 -7.61 -13.21 9.28
CA LEU A 133 -6.51 -12.66 8.47
C LEU A 133 -6.36 -11.15 8.67
N GLY A 134 -7.49 -10.42 8.65
CA GLY A 134 -7.53 -8.97 8.91
C GLY A 134 -7.06 -8.61 10.32
N THR A 135 -7.43 -9.40 11.33
CA THR A 135 -7.04 -9.23 12.73
C THR A 135 -5.53 -9.43 12.91
N ILE A 136 -4.97 -10.50 12.34
CA ILE A 136 -3.51 -10.75 12.42
C ILE A 136 -2.74 -9.64 11.70
N ALA A 137 -3.19 -9.23 10.51
CA ALA A 137 -2.60 -8.12 9.76
C ALA A 137 -2.64 -6.81 10.56
N THR A 138 -3.78 -6.51 11.18
CA THR A 138 -4.00 -5.34 12.03
C THR A 138 -3.04 -5.32 13.22
N VAL A 139 -2.93 -6.42 13.96
CA VAL A 139 -2.02 -6.52 15.11
C VAL A 139 -0.58 -6.25 14.68
N GLY A 140 -0.17 -6.83 13.54
CA GLY A 140 1.14 -6.55 12.93
C GLY A 140 1.31 -5.07 12.57
N PHE A 141 0.31 -4.45 11.94
CA PHE A 141 0.33 -3.02 11.59
C PHE A 141 0.44 -2.11 12.81
N ILE A 142 -0.32 -2.40 13.87
CA ILE A 142 -0.27 -1.65 15.13
C ILE A 142 1.13 -1.76 15.71
N ALA A 143 1.67 -2.98 15.83
CA ALA A 143 3.02 -3.21 16.37
C ALA A 143 4.11 -2.43 15.59
N LEU A 144 4.02 -2.40 14.26
CA LEU A 144 4.92 -1.61 13.41
C LEU A 144 4.74 -0.10 13.61
N SER A 145 3.52 0.35 13.82
CA SER A 145 3.19 1.78 13.98
C SER A 145 3.66 2.32 15.32
N VAL A 146 3.41 1.62 16.43
CA VAL A 146 3.92 2.05 17.75
C VAL A 146 5.45 2.00 17.82
N THR A 147 6.09 1.13 17.05
CA THR A 147 7.56 1.06 16.96
C THR A 147 8.17 1.95 15.88
N SER A 148 7.37 2.82 15.25
CA SER A 148 7.84 3.79 14.24
C SER A 148 8.34 5.10 14.83
N THR A 149 8.46 5.24 16.16
CA THR A 149 8.98 6.47 16.82
C THR A 149 10.51 6.52 16.82
N ASP A 150 11.08 7.74 16.89
CA ASP A 150 12.55 7.92 16.97
C ASP A 150 13.12 7.26 18.22
N ALA A 151 12.38 7.34 19.33
CA ALA A 151 12.71 6.65 20.58
C ALA A 151 12.70 5.13 20.40
N ALA A 152 11.67 4.55 19.75
CA ALA A 152 11.61 3.11 19.51
C ALA A 152 12.74 2.63 18.57
N MET A 153 13.04 3.40 17.51
CA MET A 153 14.16 3.13 16.62
C MET A 153 15.50 3.11 17.37
N ALA A 154 15.73 4.09 18.25
CA ALA A 154 16.94 4.18 19.05
C ALA A 154 17.04 3.03 20.08
N ARG A 155 15.93 2.69 20.76
CA ARG A 155 15.89 1.62 21.78
C ARG A 155 16.08 0.22 21.20
N LEU A 156 15.45 -0.08 20.07
CA LEU A 156 15.46 -1.43 19.48
C LEU A 156 16.68 -1.71 18.60
N GLY A 157 17.34 -0.67 18.06
CA GLY A 157 18.55 -0.79 17.26
C GLY A 157 18.40 -1.78 16.10
N LYS A 158 19.24 -2.84 16.07
CA LYS A 158 19.20 -3.85 14.98
C LYS A 158 17.89 -4.65 14.94
N LYS A 159 17.27 -4.90 16.10
CA LYS A 159 15.99 -5.63 16.21
C LYS A 159 14.84 -4.87 15.54
N TRP A 160 14.91 -3.54 15.47
CA TRP A 160 13.91 -2.71 14.79
C TRP A 160 13.75 -3.09 13.32
N LYS A 161 14.87 -3.33 12.62
CA LYS A 161 14.83 -3.74 11.21
C LYS A 161 14.23 -5.13 11.03
N ALA A 162 14.49 -6.06 11.97
CA ALA A 162 13.89 -7.39 11.92
C ALA A 162 12.38 -7.32 12.13
N LEU A 163 11.93 -6.54 13.13
CA LEU A 163 10.51 -6.29 13.37
C LEU A 163 9.84 -5.66 12.14
N HIS A 164 10.45 -4.64 11.53
CA HIS A 164 9.88 -3.96 10.37
C HIS A 164 9.90 -4.77 9.08
N ARG A 165 10.55 -5.95 9.04
CA ARG A 165 10.35 -6.90 7.94
C ARG A 165 9.00 -7.60 8.01
N LEU A 166 8.31 -7.57 9.15
CA LEU A 166 6.95 -8.09 9.26
C LEU A 166 5.95 -7.35 8.35
N ILE A 167 6.32 -6.18 7.81
CA ILE A 167 5.47 -5.49 6.82
C ILE A 167 5.18 -6.36 5.59
N TYR A 168 6.08 -7.28 5.20
CA TYR A 168 5.85 -8.16 4.05
C TYR A 168 4.76 -9.21 4.32
N PRO A 169 4.85 -10.04 5.38
CA PRO A 169 3.73 -10.93 5.71
C PRO A 169 2.46 -10.17 6.08
N VAL A 170 2.54 -9.01 6.75
CA VAL A 170 1.36 -8.16 7.02
C VAL A 170 0.70 -7.69 5.72
N ALA A 171 1.46 -7.31 4.70
CA ALA A 171 0.91 -6.94 3.40
C ALA A 171 0.25 -8.11 2.68
N ILE A 172 0.85 -9.31 2.74
CA ILE A 172 0.25 -10.53 2.19
C ILE A 172 -1.09 -10.81 2.88
N LEU A 173 -1.13 -10.78 4.21
CA LEU A 173 -2.36 -11.01 4.98
C LEU A 173 -3.42 -9.94 4.70
N SER A 174 -3.03 -8.67 4.56
CA SER A 174 -3.94 -7.57 4.25
C SER A 174 -4.57 -7.73 2.87
N LEU A 175 -3.76 -8.09 1.86
CA LEU A 175 -4.22 -8.34 0.51
C LEU A 175 -5.12 -9.58 0.45
N TRP A 176 -4.78 -10.63 1.20
CA TRP A 176 -5.61 -11.84 1.25
C TRP A 176 -6.94 -11.59 1.96
N HIS A 177 -6.92 -10.89 3.10
CA HIS A 177 -8.14 -10.41 3.76
C HIS A 177 -9.03 -9.66 2.77
N PHE A 178 -8.47 -8.65 2.09
CA PHE A 178 -9.21 -7.84 1.13
C PHE A 178 -9.72 -8.64 -0.06
N PHE A 179 -8.93 -9.58 -0.56
CA PHE A 179 -9.32 -10.46 -1.64
C PHE A 179 -10.54 -11.32 -1.29
N LEU A 180 -10.60 -11.84 -0.06
CA LEU A 180 -11.72 -12.66 0.42
C LEU A 180 -12.98 -11.84 0.73
N THR A 181 -12.89 -10.50 0.88
CA THR A 181 -14.10 -9.67 1.05
C THR A 181 -14.85 -9.44 -0.25
N GLN A 182 -14.19 -9.63 -1.40
CA GLN A 182 -14.80 -9.41 -2.72
C GLN A 182 -15.70 -10.60 -3.10
N LYS A 183 -17.01 -10.39 -3.09
CA LYS A 183 -18.00 -11.45 -3.37
C LYS A 183 -18.23 -11.71 -4.86
N VAL A 184 -18.03 -10.72 -5.73
CA VAL A 184 -18.41 -10.79 -7.15
C VAL A 184 -17.27 -10.35 -8.06
N GLU A 185 -16.67 -9.20 -7.79
CA GLU A 185 -15.64 -8.61 -8.63
C GLU A 185 -14.27 -8.57 -7.93
N VAL A 186 -13.51 -9.66 -8.05
CA VAL A 186 -12.18 -9.76 -7.42
C VAL A 186 -11.12 -8.88 -8.08
N GLY A 187 -11.41 -8.35 -9.27
CA GLY A 187 -10.47 -7.53 -10.05
C GLY A 187 -9.92 -6.33 -9.27
N VAL A 188 -10.76 -5.69 -8.47
CA VAL A 188 -10.36 -4.53 -7.65
C VAL A 188 -9.29 -4.91 -6.62
N ALA A 189 -9.36 -6.12 -6.06
CA ALA A 189 -8.33 -6.64 -5.14
C ALA A 189 -7.09 -7.17 -5.86
N MET A 190 -7.23 -7.61 -7.11
CA MET A 190 -6.13 -8.12 -7.92
C MET A 190 -5.15 -7.02 -8.37
N VAL A 191 -5.60 -5.78 -8.54
CA VAL A 191 -4.70 -4.65 -8.89
C VAL A 191 -3.61 -4.41 -7.83
N PRO A 192 -3.93 -4.10 -6.55
CA PRO A 192 -2.90 -3.91 -5.53
C PRO A 192 -2.09 -5.19 -5.25
N ALA A 193 -2.67 -6.38 -5.44
CA ALA A 193 -1.95 -7.64 -5.36
C ALA A 193 -0.89 -7.77 -6.47
N GLY A 194 -1.25 -7.43 -7.71
CA GLY A 194 -0.31 -7.38 -8.83
C GLY A 194 0.82 -6.37 -8.60
N LEU A 195 0.50 -5.15 -8.16
CA LEU A 195 1.52 -4.16 -7.80
C LEU A 195 2.44 -4.68 -6.67
N PHE A 196 1.88 -5.36 -5.67
CA PHE A 196 2.66 -6.00 -4.62
C PHE A 196 3.60 -7.08 -5.16
N VAL A 197 3.12 -7.94 -6.06
CA VAL A 197 3.94 -8.96 -6.74
C VAL A 197 5.11 -8.31 -7.45
N TRP A 198 4.88 -7.26 -8.25
CA TRP A 198 5.95 -6.51 -8.91
C TRP A 198 7.00 -5.99 -7.91
N LEU A 199 6.54 -5.39 -6.80
CA LEU A 199 7.41 -4.88 -5.74
C LEU A 199 8.26 -5.99 -5.10
N MET A 200 7.70 -7.20 -4.94
CA MET A 200 8.43 -8.34 -4.37
C MET A 200 9.43 -8.93 -5.38
N LEU A 201 9.03 -9.12 -6.64
CA LEU A 201 9.91 -9.59 -7.70
C LEU A 201 11.11 -8.64 -7.90
N TRP A 202 10.88 -7.32 -7.85
CA TRP A 202 11.95 -6.32 -7.90
C TRP A 202 12.93 -6.46 -6.73
N ARG A 203 12.43 -6.76 -5.52
CA ARG A 203 13.27 -6.95 -4.32
C ARG A 203 14.09 -8.24 -4.36
N ALA A 204 13.50 -9.31 -4.87
CA ALA A 204 14.15 -10.62 -5.02
C ALA A 204 15.20 -10.64 -6.14
N SER A 205 15.04 -9.77 -7.14
CA SER A 205 15.93 -9.68 -8.31
C SER A 205 17.32 -9.12 -8.00
N ALA A 206 18.31 -9.59 -8.77
CA ALA A 206 19.70 -9.13 -8.66
C ALA A 206 19.82 -7.61 -8.88
N PRO A 207 20.75 -6.90 -8.18
CA PRO A 207 20.86 -5.45 -8.24
C PRO A 207 21.04 -4.86 -9.65
N GLY A 208 21.81 -5.53 -10.52
CA GLY A 208 22.00 -5.11 -11.91
C GLY A 208 20.72 -5.30 -12.74
N PHE A 209 20.04 -6.44 -12.57
CA PHE A 209 18.82 -6.76 -13.30
C PHE A 209 17.66 -5.84 -12.94
N ARG A 210 17.37 -5.65 -11.65
CA ARG A 210 16.25 -4.81 -11.20
C ARG A 210 16.41 -3.31 -11.49
N ARG A 211 17.60 -2.89 -11.91
CA ARG A 211 17.91 -1.52 -12.34
C ARG A 211 18.08 -1.40 -13.85
N SER A 212 18.18 -2.50 -14.59
CA SER A 212 18.26 -2.44 -16.05
C SER A 212 16.85 -2.17 -16.62
N LEU A 213 16.77 -1.48 -17.76
CA LEU A 213 15.47 -1.23 -18.39
C LEU A 213 14.80 -2.55 -18.84
N PRO A 214 15.51 -3.51 -19.47
CA PRO A 214 14.93 -4.81 -19.79
C PRO A 214 14.45 -5.56 -18.55
N GLY A 215 15.19 -5.50 -17.45
CA GLY A 215 14.78 -6.16 -16.21
C GLY A 215 13.49 -5.57 -15.64
N ILE A 216 13.33 -4.24 -15.64
CA ILE A 216 12.08 -3.60 -15.18
C ILE A 216 10.89 -4.04 -16.04
N VAL A 217 11.07 -4.10 -17.36
CA VAL A 217 10.02 -4.54 -18.31
C VAL A 217 9.67 -6.01 -18.10
N ILE A 218 10.67 -6.89 -17.99
CA ILE A 218 10.44 -8.33 -17.74
C ILE A 218 9.69 -8.54 -16.43
N LEU A 219 10.09 -7.83 -15.37
CA LEU A 219 9.40 -7.89 -14.08
C LEU A 219 7.96 -7.37 -14.17
N ALA A 220 7.71 -6.34 -14.98
CA ALA A 220 6.37 -5.82 -15.21
C ALA A 220 5.47 -6.84 -15.92
N VAL A 221 5.95 -7.42 -17.01
CA VAL A 221 5.24 -8.47 -17.75
C VAL A 221 4.96 -9.68 -16.85
N ALA A 222 5.97 -10.15 -16.09
CA ALA A 222 5.79 -11.25 -15.16
C ALA A 222 4.70 -10.95 -14.12
N SER A 223 4.66 -9.73 -13.58
CA SER A 223 3.65 -9.32 -12.63
C SER A 223 2.24 -9.29 -13.22
N VAL A 224 2.09 -8.79 -14.45
CA VAL A 224 0.80 -8.78 -15.17
C VAL A 224 0.32 -10.21 -15.41
N MET A 225 1.20 -11.10 -15.86
CA MET A 225 0.86 -12.51 -16.10
C MET A 225 0.46 -13.22 -14.81
N ILE A 226 1.20 -13.04 -13.71
CA ILE A 226 0.85 -13.61 -12.40
C ILE A 226 -0.51 -13.09 -11.92
N THR A 227 -0.82 -11.81 -12.15
CA THR A 227 -2.12 -11.23 -11.79
C THR A 227 -3.25 -11.88 -12.58
N ALA A 228 -3.12 -11.98 -13.91
CA ALA A 228 -4.12 -12.59 -14.76
C ALA A 228 -4.35 -14.08 -14.44
N LEU A 229 -3.27 -14.83 -14.20
CA LEU A 229 -3.33 -16.24 -13.83
C LEU A 229 -3.93 -16.42 -12.43
N GLY A 230 -3.61 -15.53 -11.48
CA GLY A 230 -4.16 -15.56 -10.13
C GLY A 230 -5.68 -15.36 -10.15
N GLU A 231 -6.17 -14.41 -10.94
CA GLU A 231 -7.60 -14.18 -11.14
C GLU A 231 -8.30 -15.38 -11.77
N ALA A 232 -7.75 -15.94 -12.86
CA ALA A 232 -8.29 -17.12 -13.51
C ALA A 232 -8.31 -18.35 -12.61
N LEU A 233 -7.26 -18.55 -11.81
CA LEU A 233 -7.17 -19.64 -10.84
C LEU A 233 -8.23 -19.50 -9.75
N TRP A 234 -8.46 -18.29 -9.26
CA TRP A 234 -9.49 -18.05 -8.25
C TRP A 234 -10.88 -18.42 -8.74
N TYR A 235 -11.29 -17.92 -9.90
CA TYR A 235 -12.60 -18.22 -10.47
C TYR A 235 -12.79 -19.71 -10.75
N LYS A 236 -11.71 -20.42 -11.12
CA LYS A 236 -11.72 -21.88 -11.24
C LYS A 236 -12.00 -22.57 -9.91
N LEU A 237 -11.27 -22.20 -8.86
CA LEU A 237 -11.34 -22.87 -7.56
C LEU A 237 -12.64 -22.54 -6.80
N ASN A 238 -13.08 -21.29 -6.86
CA ASN A 238 -14.21 -20.81 -6.06
C ASN A 238 -15.56 -20.94 -6.78
N SER A 239 -15.58 -20.78 -8.10
CA SER A 239 -16.83 -20.73 -8.88
C SER A 239 -16.92 -21.81 -9.96
N GLY A 240 -15.87 -22.63 -10.14
CA GLY A 240 -15.83 -23.67 -11.17
C GLY A 240 -15.76 -23.13 -12.61
N ILE A 241 -15.55 -21.82 -12.79
CA ILE A 241 -15.51 -21.19 -14.12
C ILE A 241 -14.25 -21.64 -14.85
N ASN A 242 -14.37 -21.91 -16.15
CA ASN A 242 -13.23 -22.29 -16.98
C ASN A 242 -12.17 -21.17 -16.98
N PRO A 243 -10.91 -21.44 -16.56
CA PRO A 243 -9.84 -20.43 -16.52
C PRO A 243 -9.61 -19.73 -17.86
N TRP A 244 -9.80 -20.44 -18.97
CA TRP A 244 -9.56 -19.91 -20.30
C TRP A 244 -10.52 -18.77 -20.64
N LEU A 245 -11.77 -18.83 -20.16
CA LEU A 245 -12.74 -17.74 -20.35
C LEU A 245 -12.33 -16.49 -19.58
N VAL A 246 -11.79 -16.67 -18.37
CA VAL A 246 -11.30 -15.54 -17.56
C VAL A 246 -10.05 -14.92 -18.18
N LEU A 247 -9.15 -15.75 -18.69
CA LEU A 247 -7.97 -15.27 -19.41
C LEU A 247 -8.35 -14.54 -20.69
N ASP A 248 -9.27 -15.08 -21.49
CA ASP A 248 -9.78 -14.42 -22.70
C ASP A 248 -10.42 -13.07 -22.36
N ALA A 249 -11.26 -13.03 -21.32
CA ALA A 249 -11.84 -11.79 -20.81
C ALA A 249 -10.77 -10.78 -20.37
N ASN A 250 -9.66 -11.24 -19.79
CA ASN A 250 -8.56 -10.38 -19.35
C ASN A 250 -7.82 -9.68 -20.51
N PHE A 251 -7.82 -10.28 -21.69
CA PHE A 251 -7.24 -9.72 -22.92
C PHE A 251 -8.28 -9.08 -23.85
N SER A 252 -9.57 -9.16 -23.51
CA SER A 252 -10.63 -8.52 -24.29
C SER A 252 -10.56 -6.99 -24.19
N THR A 253 -10.93 -6.29 -25.27
CA THR A 253 -11.00 -4.81 -25.30
C THR A 253 -12.30 -4.26 -24.73
N LEU A 254 -13.26 -5.14 -24.40
CA LEU A 254 -14.59 -4.76 -23.93
C LEU A 254 -14.61 -4.28 -22.47
N ARG A 255 -13.61 -4.68 -21.68
CA ARG A 255 -13.48 -4.27 -20.27
C ARG A 255 -12.00 -4.15 -19.91
N ILE A 256 -11.67 -3.18 -19.07
CA ILE A 256 -10.35 -3.09 -18.46
C ILE A 256 -10.27 -4.10 -17.32
N SER A 257 -9.50 -5.17 -17.52
CA SER A 257 -9.23 -6.18 -16.50
C SER A 257 -8.29 -5.67 -15.41
N ALA A 258 -8.23 -6.39 -14.28
CA ALA A 258 -7.26 -6.09 -13.23
C ALA A 258 -5.82 -6.18 -13.75
N ALA A 259 -5.54 -7.18 -14.59
CA ALA A 259 -4.25 -7.33 -15.26
C ALA A 259 -3.94 -6.14 -16.19
N ALA A 260 -4.94 -5.63 -16.90
CA ALA A 260 -4.78 -4.43 -17.74
C ALA A 260 -4.47 -3.18 -16.90
N PHE A 261 -5.14 -2.97 -15.76
CA PHE A 261 -4.78 -1.87 -14.83
C PHE A 261 -3.34 -1.98 -14.35
N VAL A 262 -2.90 -3.17 -13.92
CA VAL A 262 -1.50 -3.41 -13.52
C VAL A 262 -0.53 -3.14 -14.68
N ALA A 263 -0.90 -3.54 -15.90
CA ALA A 263 -0.09 -3.28 -17.09
C ALA A 263 0.05 -1.78 -17.38
N ILE A 264 -1.04 -1.02 -17.27
CA ILE A 264 -1.04 0.44 -17.44
C ILE A 264 -0.14 1.11 -16.40
N ASP A 265 -0.33 0.79 -15.11
CA ASP A 265 0.47 1.36 -14.02
C ASP A 265 1.98 1.11 -14.20
N LEU A 266 2.33 -0.12 -14.58
CA LEU A 266 3.73 -0.51 -14.79
C LEU A 266 4.30 0.02 -16.11
N ALA A 267 3.48 0.21 -17.14
CA ALA A 267 3.88 0.89 -18.38
C ALA A 267 4.20 2.37 -18.11
N ILE A 268 3.35 3.06 -17.32
CA ILE A 268 3.61 4.42 -16.87
C ILE A 268 4.93 4.48 -16.09
N LEU A 269 5.16 3.56 -15.16
CA LEU A 269 6.42 3.47 -14.42
C LEU A 269 7.63 3.33 -15.37
N VAL A 270 7.57 2.40 -16.33
CA VAL A 270 8.64 2.20 -17.33
C VAL A 270 8.88 3.48 -18.13
N GLY A 271 7.82 4.12 -18.62
CA GLY A 271 7.90 5.39 -19.35
C GLY A 271 8.57 6.50 -18.53
N LEU A 272 8.19 6.66 -17.27
CA LEU A 272 8.81 7.63 -16.36
C LEU A 272 10.28 7.33 -16.11
N VAL A 273 10.67 6.05 -16.01
CA VAL A 273 12.08 5.66 -15.85
C VAL A 273 12.88 5.98 -17.11
N ILE A 274 12.32 5.74 -18.30
CA ILE A 274 12.96 6.11 -19.57
C ILE A 274 13.16 7.62 -19.65
N ALA A 275 12.09 8.39 -19.42
CA ALA A 275 12.13 9.86 -19.43
C ALA A 275 13.20 10.40 -18.48
N ARG A 276 13.28 9.85 -17.25
CA ARG A 276 14.29 10.24 -16.26
C ARG A 276 15.71 9.95 -16.72
N ARG A 277 15.95 8.81 -17.37
CA ARG A 277 17.28 8.46 -17.91
C ARG A 277 17.69 9.35 -19.07
N VAL A 278 16.76 9.67 -19.97
CA VAL A 278 16.99 10.60 -21.09
C VAL A 278 17.35 11.98 -20.56
N GLN A 279 16.56 12.51 -19.61
CA GLN A 279 16.84 13.81 -18.97
C GLN A 279 18.25 13.84 -18.35
N LYS A 280 18.62 12.78 -17.63
CA LYS A 280 19.94 12.70 -16.98
C LYS A 280 21.10 12.66 -17.99
N ARG A 281 20.91 12.00 -19.14
CA ARG A 281 21.90 11.98 -20.23
C ARG A 281 22.01 13.32 -20.93
N ALA A 282 20.91 14.05 -21.09
CA ALA A 282 20.90 15.38 -21.70
C ALA A 282 21.50 16.47 -20.80
N SER A 283 21.56 16.25 -19.48
CA SER A 283 22.14 17.17 -18.50
C SER A 283 23.58 16.81 -18.07
N ALA A 284 24.17 15.77 -18.67
CA ALA A 284 25.52 15.29 -18.37
C ALA A 284 26.47 15.66 -19.51
#